data_AF-A0A914XU96-F1
#
_entry.id   AF-A0A914XU96-F1
#
_cell.length_a   1.000
_cell.length_b   1.000
_cell.length_c   1.000
_cell.angle_alpha   90.00
_cell.angle_beta   90.00
_cell.angle_gamma   90.00
#
_symmetry.space_group_name_H-M   'P 1'
#
loop_
_entity.id
_entity.type
_entity.pdbx_description
1 polymer ?
#
loop_
_entity_poly.entity_id
_entity_poly.type
_entity_poly.pdbx_seq_one_letter_code
_entity_poly.pdbx_strand_id
1 'polypeptide(L)'
;MSRREKLLHELPFGVDYAKSARARCKYCEMNIPKGELRLSVRYPSHKFMKMQDNWLHERCFWKSVRKDELSEATIYGFEALEWEDQEMLREKIILNEKEIKKDEELNDADVKDIPLVSSGKVKEALKVQSEMLSEIKKELIEFKFKLKDFDEIFKANEYHIREDEGISECIEQLSDFIVFGVPSKCPKCKEGTLYYDYTGHAYKCDGTGEKSCVFSDPNPERKSLNVGEDWAENGFLEGRKLPMLKERSYPPGAHVKMDTVTDYPRDRIRRPTRFGKHLEDES
;
A
#
# COMPACT_ATOMS: atom_id res chain seq x y z
N MET A 1 -25.44 -8.14 -5.46
CA MET A 1 -24.53 -7.58 -4.45
C MET A 1 -24.56 -6.05 -4.53
N SER A 2 -24.83 -5.38 -3.41
CA SER A 2 -24.78 -3.92 -3.28
C SER A 2 -23.34 -3.40 -3.51
N ARG A 3 -23.18 -2.12 -3.87
CA ARG A 3 -21.84 -1.48 -4.00
C ARG A 3 -21.05 -1.60 -2.68
N ARG A 4 -21.77 -1.66 -1.55
CA ARG A 4 -21.27 -1.87 -0.19
C ARG A 4 -20.67 -3.28 -0.04
N GLU A 5 -21.38 -4.32 -0.48
CA GLU A 5 -20.90 -5.71 -0.43
C GLU A 5 -19.68 -5.98 -1.34
N LYS A 6 -19.55 -5.25 -2.45
CA LYS A 6 -18.41 -5.40 -3.37
C LYS A 6 -17.08 -4.84 -2.84
N LEU A 7 -17.12 -3.95 -1.85
CA LEU A 7 -15.94 -3.29 -1.27
C LEU A 7 -15.69 -3.75 0.18
N LEU A 8 -16.34 -4.83 0.61
CA LEU A 8 -16.23 -5.36 1.98
C LEU A 8 -14.81 -5.85 2.33
N HIS A 9 -14.01 -6.17 1.31
CA HIS A 9 -12.63 -6.63 1.44
C HIS A 9 -11.59 -5.50 1.31
N GLU A 10 -12.01 -4.23 1.34
CA GLU A 10 -11.10 -3.09 1.24
C GLU A 10 -10.58 -2.66 2.62
N LEU A 11 -9.29 -2.38 2.69
CA LEU A 11 -8.61 -1.99 3.94
C LEU A 11 -9.17 -0.66 4.48
N PRO A 12 -9.50 -0.56 5.79
CA PRO A 12 -10.16 0.61 6.37
C PRO A 12 -9.25 1.83 6.53
N PHE A 13 -7.94 1.61 6.54
CA PHE A 13 -6.93 2.67 6.64
C PHE A 13 -6.02 2.65 5.43
N GLY A 14 -5.35 3.77 5.17
CA GLY A 14 -4.35 3.90 4.13
C GLY A 14 -3.19 4.77 4.57
N VAL A 15 -2.06 4.61 3.92
CA VAL A 15 -0.87 5.43 4.13
C VAL A 15 -0.17 5.67 2.80
N ASP A 16 0.44 6.85 2.66
CA ASP A 16 1.14 7.27 1.44
C ASP A 16 2.07 8.44 1.78
N TYR A 17 3.08 8.67 0.94
CA TYR A 17 3.76 9.97 0.90
C TYR A 17 2.95 10.91 0.01
N ALA A 18 2.70 12.13 0.47
CA ALA A 18 1.84 13.05 -0.24
C ALA A 18 2.35 13.37 -1.66
N LYS A 19 1.70 12.80 -2.68
CA LYS A 19 2.04 13.04 -4.11
C LYS A 19 2.01 14.52 -4.52
N SER A 20 1.20 15.34 -3.84
CA SER A 20 1.13 16.80 -4.02
C SER A 20 0.63 17.50 -2.75
N ALA A 21 0.90 18.81 -2.63
CA ALA A 21 0.46 19.63 -1.49
C ALA A 21 -1.02 20.07 -1.52
N ARG A 22 -1.86 19.43 -2.34
CA ARG A 22 -3.27 19.84 -2.56
C ARG A 22 -4.26 19.25 -1.57
N ALA A 23 -3.89 18.17 -0.87
CA ALA A 23 -4.78 17.50 0.05
C ALA A 23 -4.88 18.31 1.36
N ARG A 24 -6.10 18.53 1.85
CA ARG A 24 -6.36 19.14 3.15
C ARG A 24 -6.62 18.06 4.19
N CYS A 25 -5.91 18.12 5.30
CA CYS A 25 -6.08 17.24 6.45
C CYS A 25 -7.51 17.32 6.99
N LYS A 26 -8.18 16.17 7.16
CA LYS A 26 -9.57 16.12 7.63
C LYS A 26 -9.78 16.48 9.10
N TYR A 27 -8.71 16.63 9.87
CA TYR A 27 -8.76 17.03 11.28
C TYR A 27 -8.45 18.51 11.47
N CYS A 28 -7.26 18.97 11.08
CA CYS A 28 -6.83 20.36 11.30
C CYS A 28 -7.15 21.31 10.14
N GLU A 29 -7.68 20.81 9.01
CA GLU A 29 -8.07 21.56 7.82
C GLU A 29 -6.92 22.27 7.06
N MET A 30 -5.67 22.10 7.50
CA MET A 30 -4.47 22.59 6.82
C MET A 30 -4.03 21.68 5.67
N ASN A 31 -3.29 22.24 4.71
CA ASN A 31 -2.70 21.46 3.62
C ASN A 31 -1.66 20.46 4.17
N ILE A 32 -1.57 19.30 3.52
CA ILE A 32 -0.53 18.30 3.76
C ILE A 32 0.57 18.53 2.72
N PRO A 33 1.78 18.96 3.11
CA PRO A 33 2.90 19.21 2.20
C PRO A 33 3.26 18.01 1.32
N LYS A 34 3.78 18.27 0.12
CA LYS A 34 4.22 17.21 -0.81
C LYS A 34 5.41 16.46 -0.19
N GLY A 35 5.40 15.14 -0.31
CA GLY A 35 6.46 14.26 0.21
C GLY A 35 6.29 13.88 1.68
N GLU A 36 5.40 14.54 2.44
CA GLU A 36 5.16 14.17 3.82
C GLU A 36 4.34 12.88 3.95
N LEU A 37 4.66 12.08 4.96
CA LEU A 37 3.89 10.92 5.37
C LEU A 37 2.48 11.35 5.83
N ARG A 38 1.46 10.70 5.28
CA ARG A 38 0.06 10.94 5.63
C ARG A 38 -0.69 9.63 5.76
N LEU A 39 -1.63 9.59 6.70
CA LEU A 39 -2.53 8.46 6.88
C LEU A 39 -3.95 8.84 6.47
N SER A 40 -4.77 7.85 6.12
CA SER A 40 -6.16 8.05 5.75
C SER A 40 -7.08 7.11 6.50
N VAL A 41 -8.30 7.57 6.70
CA VAL A 41 -9.45 6.69 6.90
C VAL A 41 -10.11 6.52 5.53
N ARG A 42 -10.30 5.28 5.09
CA ARG A 42 -10.79 4.95 3.74
C ARG A 42 -12.28 4.67 3.77
N TYR A 43 -12.99 5.11 2.74
CA TYR A 43 -14.44 4.90 2.63
C TYR A 43 -14.86 4.68 1.18
N PRO A 44 -15.92 3.90 0.90
CA PRO A 44 -16.44 3.77 -0.45
C PRO A 44 -16.81 5.13 -1.03
N SER A 45 -16.27 5.46 -2.19
CA SER A 45 -16.65 6.68 -2.88
C SER A 45 -18.13 6.61 -3.27
N HIS A 46 -18.85 7.71 -3.01
CA HIS A 46 -20.22 7.84 -3.50
C HIS A 46 -20.29 7.93 -5.04
N LYS A 47 -19.22 8.42 -5.67
CA LYS A 47 -19.16 8.65 -7.12
C LYS A 47 -18.57 7.46 -7.85
N PHE A 48 -17.40 6.99 -7.40
CA PHE A 48 -16.62 5.98 -8.09
C PHE A 48 -16.73 4.60 -7.42
N MET A 49 -16.47 3.52 -8.15
CA MET A 49 -16.40 2.16 -7.58
C MET A 49 -15.03 1.88 -6.97
N LYS A 50 -14.57 2.76 -6.07
CA LYS A 50 -13.29 2.63 -5.37
C LYS A 50 -13.36 3.24 -3.98
N MET A 51 -12.40 2.88 -3.14
CA MET A 51 -12.18 3.58 -1.88
C MET A 51 -11.68 5.01 -2.14
N GLN A 52 -12.08 5.90 -1.25
CA GLN A 52 -11.64 7.28 -1.20
C GLN A 52 -10.92 7.51 0.13
N ASP A 53 -9.74 8.11 0.04
CA ASP A 53 -8.90 8.42 1.19
C ASP A 53 -9.28 9.77 1.80
N ASN A 54 -9.67 9.75 3.08
CA ASN A 54 -9.73 10.95 3.90
C ASN A 54 -8.37 11.19 4.55
N TRP A 55 -7.48 11.86 3.82
CA TRP A 55 -6.12 12.15 4.28
C TRP A 55 -6.07 13.01 5.54
N LEU A 56 -5.16 12.65 6.44
CA LEU A 56 -4.79 13.33 7.67
C LEU A 56 -3.27 13.45 7.71
N HIS A 57 -2.74 14.52 8.33
CA HIS A 57 -1.34 14.49 8.77
C HIS A 57 -1.14 13.31 9.72
N GLU A 58 0.06 12.75 9.71
CA GLU A 58 0.46 11.66 10.60
C GLU A 58 0.05 11.94 12.07
N ARG A 59 0.50 13.06 12.64
CA ARG A 59 0.12 13.50 14.00
C ARG A 59 -1.39 13.63 14.22
N CYS A 60 -2.13 14.07 13.20
CA CYS A 60 -3.57 14.31 13.30
C CYS A 60 -4.35 13.00 13.30
N PHE A 61 -3.87 11.98 12.57
CA PHE A 61 -4.46 10.66 12.57
C PHE A 61 -4.49 10.08 13.98
N TRP A 62 -3.34 10.08 14.68
CA TRP A 62 -3.24 9.53 16.03
C TRP A 62 -4.09 10.28 17.06
N LYS A 63 -4.24 11.61 16.92
CA LYS A 63 -5.11 12.43 17.80
C LYS A 63 -6.62 12.19 17.58
N SER A 64 -7.04 11.86 16.36
CA SER A 64 -8.45 11.98 15.96
C SER A 64 -9.15 10.68 15.59
N VAL A 65 -8.41 9.61 15.28
CA VAL A 65 -8.99 8.39 14.73
C VAL A 65 -9.28 7.36 15.82
N ARG A 66 -10.42 6.64 15.73
CA ARG A 66 -10.65 5.36 16.44
C ARG A 66 -9.81 4.27 15.79
N LYS A 67 -8.91 3.66 16.55
CA LYS A 67 -7.80 2.82 16.07
C LYS A 67 -7.86 1.38 16.60
N ASP A 68 -9.05 0.94 17.00
CA ASP A 68 -9.38 -0.39 17.50
C ASP A 68 -9.05 -1.52 16.52
N GLU A 69 -9.18 -1.26 15.22
CA GLU A 69 -8.86 -2.23 14.15
C GLU A 69 -7.51 -1.94 13.47
N LEU A 70 -6.70 -1.03 14.00
CA LEU A 70 -5.48 -0.59 13.33
C LEU A 70 -4.34 -1.59 13.56
N SER A 71 -3.91 -2.24 12.48
CA SER A 71 -2.67 -3.03 12.40
C SER A 71 -1.99 -2.85 11.04
N GLU A 72 -0.75 -3.36 10.89
CA GLU A 72 -0.01 -3.33 9.62
C GLU A 72 -0.83 -3.90 8.44
N ALA A 73 -1.53 -5.01 8.66
CA ALA A 73 -2.35 -5.67 7.62
C ALA A 73 -3.66 -4.91 7.29
N THR A 74 -4.06 -3.91 8.09
CA THR A 74 -5.27 -3.12 7.84
C THR A 74 -5.01 -1.77 7.15
N ILE A 75 -3.74 -1.49 6.82
CA ILE A 75 -3.31 -0.23 6.25
C ILE A 75 -2.89 -0.45 4.79
N TYR A 76 -3.68 0.07 3.87
CA TYR A 76 -3.32 0.09 2.45
C TYR A 76 -2.05 0.91 2.21
N GLY A 77 -1.10 0.35 1.46
CA GLY A 77 0.13 1.03 1.06
C GLY A 77 1.24 1.00 2.11
N PHE A 78 1.06 0.30 3.25
CA PHE A 78 2.05 0.24 4.32
C PHE A 78 3.44 -0.25 3.85
N GLU A 79 3.44 -1.32 3.06
CA GLU A 79 4.64 -1.94 2.51
C GLU A 79 5.31 -1.13 1.37
N ALA A 80 4.70 -0.03 0.94
CA ALA A 80 5.31 0.90 -0.02
C ALA A 80 6.08 2.06 0.64
N LEU A 81 6.09 2.11 1.98
CA LEU A 81 6.83 3.10 2.75
C LEU A 81 8.30 2.72 2.88
N GLU A 82 9.16 3.71 3.15
CA GLU A 82 10.54 3.44 3.57
C GLU A 82 10.55 2.65 4.89
N TRP A 83 11.56 1.82 5.10
CA TRP A 83 11.62 0.90 6.23
C TRP A 83 11.57 1.62 7.59
N GLU A 84 12.23 2.78 7.71
CA GLU A 84 12.24 3.59 8.92
C GLU A 84 10.84 4.08 9.30
N ASP A 85 10.05 4.51 8.30
CA ASP A 85 8.68 4.94 8.52
C ASP A 85 7.75 3.76 8.85
N GLN A 86 8.00 2.58 8.27
CA GLN A 86 7.31 1.35 8.66
C GLN A 86 7.57 1.01 10.13
N GLU A 87 8.82 1.03 10.59
CA GLU A 87 9.16 0.74 11.99
C GLU A 87 8.55 1.77 12.95
N MET A 88 8.62 3.06 12.61
CA MET A 88 7.98 4.13 13.38
C MET A 88 6.46 3.90 13.51
N LEU A 89 5.77 3.53 12.43
CA LEU A 89 4.34 3.23 12.48
C LEU A 89 4.06 1.94 13.26
N ARG A 90 4.88 0.89 13.13
CA ARG A 90 4.74 -0.35 13.93
C ARG A 90 4.81 -0.05 15.43
N GLU A 91 5.75 0.79 15.85
CA GLU A 91 5.84 1.22 17.25
C GLU A 91 4.57 1.94 17.71
N LYS A 92 4.04 2.88 16.90
CA LYS A 92 2.79 3.59 17.23
C LYS A 92 1.58 2.68 17.26
N ILE A 93 1.51 1.68 16.38
CA ILE A 93 0.46 0.63 16.39
C ILE A 93 0.53 -0.16 17.70
N ILE A 94 1.71 -0.64 18.09
CA ILE A 94 1.91 -1.39 19.34
C ILE A 94 1.51 -0.55 20.56
N LEU A 95 1.89 0.73 20.59
CA LEU A 95 1.48 1.64 21.66
C LEU A 95 -0.04 1.81 21.70
N ASN A 96 -0.68 1.97 20.55
CA ASN A 96 -2.13 2.07 20.45
C ASN A 96 -2.84 0.82 20.96
N GLU A 97 -2.37 -0.38 20.58
CA GLU A 97 -2.93 -1.63 21.09
C GLU A 97 -2.80 -1.74 22.62
N LYS A 98 -1.68 -1.31 23.19
CA LYS A 98 -1.48 -1.28 24.65
C LYS A 98 -2.45 -0.32 25.33
N GLU A 99 -2.70 0.85 24.75
CA GLU A 99 -3.67 1.80 25.31
C GLU A 99 -5.10 1.24 25.24
N ILE A 100 -5.50 0.58 24.13
CA ILE A 100 -6.80 -0.10 24.02
C ILE A 100 -6.93 -1.20 25.08
N LYS A 101 -5.91 -2.04 25.24
CA LYS A 101 -5.92 -3.12 26.25
C LYS A 101 -6.00 -2.58 27.68
N LYS A 102 -5.38 -1.43 28.00
CA LYS A 102 -5.53 -0.79 29.31
C LYS A 102 -6.96 -0.30 29.57
N ASP A 103 -7.62 0.24 28.54
CA ASP A 103 -9.02 0.66 28.62
C ASP A 103 -9.96 -0.57 28.76
N GLU A 104 -9.59 -1.71 28.20
CA GLU A 104 -10.32 -2.99 28.28
C GLU A 104 -10.06 -3.79 29.57
N GLU A 105 -8.85 -3.75 30.15
CA GLU A 105 -8.50 -4.40 31.43
C GLU A 105 -9.26 -3.81 32.63
N LEU A 106 -9.94 -2.67 32.47
CA LEU A 106 -10.93 -2.15 33.42
C LEU A 106 -12.31 -2.85 33.32
N ASN A 107 -12.50 -3.76 32.36
CA ASN A 107 -13.76 -4.48 32.08
C ASN A 107 -13.52 -5.99 31.81
N ASP A 108 -12.69 -6.63 32.64
CA ASP A 108 -12.49 -8.07 32.88
C ASP A 108 -12.38 -9.10 31.72
N ALA A 109 -11.38 -9.96 31.93
CA ALA A 109 -11.01 -11.29 31.40
C ALA A 109 -11.47 -11.80 30.01
N ASP A 110 -10.48 -12.41 29.34
CA ASP A 110 -10.52 -13.33 28.18
C ASP A 110 -10.44 -12.72 26.78
N VAL A 111 -9.20 -12.42 26.32
CA VAL A 111 -8.88 -12.47 24.88
C VAL A 111 -7.53 -13.15 24.64
N LYS A 112 -7.59 -14.19 23.81
CA LYS A 112 -6.51 -15.10 23.41
C LYS A 112 -5.47 -14.39 22.54
N ASP A 113 -4.21 -14.78 22.72
CA ASP A 113 -3.04 -14.29 22.00
C ASP A 113 -3.19 -14.34 20.47
N ILE A 114 -3.14 -13.17 19.84
CA ILE A 114 -2.85 -13.04 18.40
C ILE A 114 -1.33 -12.89 18.27
N PRO A 115 -0.62 -13.73 17.48
CA PRO A 115 0.85 -13.65 17.39
C PRO A 115 1.26 -12.39 16.63
N LEU A 116 1.58 -11.33 17.38
CA LEU A 116 1.92 -10.02 16.84
C LEU A 116 3.36 -9.89 16.33
N VAL A 117 4.20 -10.91 16.55
CA VAL A 117 5.64 -10.80 16.33
C VAL A 117 6.05 -11.70 15.18
N SER A 118 6.41 -11.08 14.05
CA SER A 118 7.09 -11.76 12.96
C SER A 118 8.39 -12.38 13.48
N SER A 119 8.68 -13.63 13.08
CA SER A 119 9.98 -14.23 13.39
C SER A 119 11.10 -13.33 12.86
N GLY A 120 12.26 -13.29 13.54
CA GLY A 120 13.38 -12.44 13.13
C GLY A 120 13.80 -12.63 11.67
N LYS A 121 13.65 -13.84 11.12
CA LYS A 121 13.92 -14.14 9.71
C LYS A 121 12.92 -13.48 8.74
N VAL A 122 11.64 -13.45 9.10
CA VAL A 122 10.60 -12.78 8.29
C VAL A 122 10.81 -11.26 8.32
N LYS A 123 11.12 -10.70 9.50
CA LYS A 123 11.42 -9.27 9.63
C LYS A 123 12.62 -8.85 8.78
N GLU A 124 13.69 -9.65 8.80
CA GLU A 124 14.87 -9.38 7.98
C GLU A 124 14.56 -9.42 6.47
N ALA A 125 13.79 -10.42 6.01
CA ALA A 125 13.38 -10.51 4.61
C ALA A 125 12.51 -9.32 4.17
N LEU A 126 11.58 -8.89 5.04
CA LEU A 126 10.75 -7.69 4.81
C LEU A 126 11.60 -6.42 4.73
N LYS A 127 12.60 -6.29 5.61
CA LYS A 127 13.53 -5.16 5.58
C LYS A 127 14.30 -5.11 4.26
N VAL A 128 14.95 -6.21 3.90
CA VAL A 128 15.73 -6.32 2.66
C VAL A 128 14.88 -6.00 1.43
N GLN A 129 13.65 -6.53 1.34
CA GLN A 129 12.79 -6.23 0.19
C GLN A 129 12.38 -4.75 0.17
N SER A 130 12.08 -4.16 1.32
CA SER A 130 11.63 -2.77 1.43
C SER A 130 12.73 -1.81 0.98
N GLU A 131 13.96 -2.03 1.45
CA GLU A 131 15.12 -1.23 1.07
C GLU A 131 15.38 -1.33 -0.44
N MET A 132 15.32 -2.53 -1.02
CA MET A 132 15.49 -2.72 -2.46
C MET A 132 14.42 -2.00 -3.29
N LEU A 133 13.14 -2.12 -2.93
CA LEU A 133 12.05 -1.44 -3.63
C LEU A 133 12.21 0.08 -3.55
N SER A 134 12.56 0.61 -2.38
CA SER A 134 12.80 2.02 -2.16
C SER A 134 13.98 2.56 -2.95
N GLU A 135 15.09 1.82 -3.01
CA GLU A 135 16.27 2.19 -3.80
C GLU A 135 15.94 2.27 -5.30
N ILE A 136 15.34 1.21 -5.87
CA ILE A 136 14.94 1.20 -7.28
C ILE A 136 13.95 2.33 -7.59
N LYS A 137 12.98 2.58 -6.70
CA LYS A 137 12.01 3.67 -6.85
C LYS A 137 12.70 5.03 -6.91
N LYS A 138 13.68 5.28 -6.03
CA LYS A 138 14.46 6.53 -6.03
C LYS A 138 15.24 6.68 -7.33
N GLU A 139 15.94 5.65 -7.77
CA GLU A 139 16.71 5.69 -9.01
C GLU A 139 15.81 5.96 -10.24
N LEU A 140 14.64 5.31 -10.33
CA LEU A 140 13.66 5.55 -11.40
C LEU A 140 13.13 6.98 -11.42
N ILE A 141 12.89 7.58 -10.24
CA ILE A 141 12.48 8.97 -10.10
C ILE A 141 13.59 9.91 -10.58
N GLU A 142 14.84 9.65 -10.21
CA GLU A 142 16.00 10.46 -10.59
C GLU A 142 16.31 10.37 -12.08
N PHE A 143 16.12 9.20 -12.68
CA PHE A 143 16.30 8.98 -14.12
C PHE A 143 15.23 9.68 -14.96
N LYS A 144 14.07 10.04 -14.36
CA LYS A 144 12.99 10.82 -15.00
C LYS A 144 12.41 10.17 -16.27
N PHE A 145 12.08 8.88 -16.18
CA PHE A 145 11.33 8.18 -17.22
C PHE A 145 10.04 8.92 -17.60
N LYS A 146 9.71 8.91 -18.88
CA LYS A 146 8.42 9.35 -19.43
C LYS A 146 7.49 8.14 -19.57
N LEU A 147 6.19 8.40 -19.69
CA LEU A 147 5.20 7.34 -19.93
C LEU A 147 5.49 6.47 -21.16
N LYS A 148 6.06 7.06 -22.22
CA LYS A 148 6.45 6.31 -23.43
C LYS A 148 7.54 5.29 -23.15
N ASP A 149 8.49 5.64 -22.28
CA ASP A 149 9.60 4.78 -21.90
C ASP A 149 9.09 3.56 -21.12
N PHE A 150 8.16 3.78 -20.17
CA PHE A 150 7.47 2.68 -19.48
C PHE A 150 6.66 1.80 -20.43
N ASP A 151 5.94 2.41 -21.38
CA ASP A 151 5.13 1.69 -22.36
C ASP A 151 5.98 0.77 -23.24
N GLU A 152 7.16 1.22 -23.67
CA GLU A 152 8.11 0.41 -24.43
C GLU A 152 8.61 -0.80 -23.63
N ILE A 153 9.07 -0.58 -22.40
CA ILE A 153 9.55 -1.66 -21.51
C ILE A 153 8.42 -2.65 -21.19
N PHE A 154 7.23 -2.17 -20.86
CA PHE A 154 6.11 -3.04 -20.52
C PHE A 154 5.64 -3.85 -21.73
N LYS A 155 5.58 -3.26 -22.93
CA LYS A 155 5.26 -3.99 -24.17
C LYS A 155 6.26 -5.09 -24.48
N ALA A 156 7.56 -4.84 -24.27
CA ALA A 156 8.60 -5.86 -24.45
C ALA A 156 8.42 -7.08 -23.52
N ASN A 157 7.64 -6.93 -22.46
CA ASN A 157 7.29 -7.97 -21.49
C ASN A 157 5.88 -8.52 -21.64
N GLU A 158 5.15 -8.15 -22.71
CA GLU A 158 3.72 -8.46 -22.91
C GLU A 158 2.83 -7.93 -21.77
N TYR A 159 3.25 -6.83 -21.15
CA TYR A 159 2.50 -6.10 -20.14
C TYR A 159 1.95 -4.79 -20.74
N HIS A 160 0.88 -4.26 -20.18
CA HIS A 160 0.29 -2.99 -20.64
C HIS A 160 -0.03 -2.09 -19.45
N ILE A 161 0.09 -0.78 -19.66
CA ILE A 161 -0.28 0.24 -18.69
C ILE A 161 -1.81 0.33 -18.65
N ARG A 162 -2.40 0.34 -17.45
CA ARG A 162 -3.85 0.51 -17.30
C ARG A 162 -4.25 1.96 -17.55
N GLU A 163 -5.47 2.19 -18.02
CA GLU A 163 -5.95 3.52 -18.39
C GLU A 163 -5.90 4.56 -17.25
N ASP A 164 -5.97 4.10 -16.00
CA ASP A 164 -5.94 4.94 -14.80
C ASP A 164 -4.55 5.10 -14.18
N GLU A 165 -3.52 4.45 -14.73
CA GLU A 165 -2.15 4.52 -14.23
C GLU A 165 -1.39 5.72 -14.78
N GLY A 166 -0.74 6.44 -13.87
CA GLY A 166 0.22 7.49 -14.20
C GLY A 166 1.66 7.04 -14.04
N ILE A 167 2.58 8.00 -14.14
CA ILE A 167 4.02 7.77 -13.96
C ILE A 167 4.33 7.17 -12.59
N SER A 168 3.65 7.61 -11.53
CA SER A 168 3.89 7.11 -10.17
C SER A 168 3.59 5.61 -10.07
N GLU A 169 2.47 5.18 -10.64
CA GLU A 169 2.04 3.78 -10.65
C GLU A 169 2.96 2.93 -11.54
N CYS A 170 3.39 3.48 -12.69
CA CYS A 170 4.38 2.82 -13.55
C CYS A 170 5.74 2.63 -12.86
N ILE A 171 6.19 3.61 -12.07
CA ILE A 171 7.43 3.49 -11.27
C ILE A 171 7.29 2.35 -10.25
N GLU A 172 6.17 2.29 -9.52
CA GLU A 172 5.92 1.19 -8.56
C GLU A 172 5.91 -0.18 -9.27
N GLN A 173 5.24 -0.27 -10.41
CA GLN A 173 5.14 -1.51 -11.17
C GLN A 173 6.49 -1.96 -11.75
N LEU A 174 7.28 -1.03 -12.31
CA LEU A 174 8.62 -1.35 -12.82
C LEU A 174 9.58 -1.69 -11.68
N SER A 175 9.46 -1.03 -10.52
CA SER A 175 10.24 -1.38 -9.32
C SER A 175 9.95 -2.83 -8.89
N ASP A 176 8.68 -3.23 -8.89
CA ASP A 176 8.28 -4.62 -8.62
C ASP A 176 8.89 -5.61 -9.62
N PHE A 177 8.86 -5.28 -10.91
CA PHE A 177 9.44 -6.14 -11.94
C PHE A 177 10.95 -6.28 -11.86
N ILE A 178 11.66 -5.21 -11.49
CA ILE A 178 13.11 -5.25 -11.30
C ILE A 178 13.46 -6.12 -10.08
N VAL A 179 12.74 -5.92 -8.96
CA VAL A 179 13.04 -6.62 -7.71
C VAL A 179 12.62 -8.08 -7.77
N PHE A 180 11.41 -8.40 -8.22
CA PHE A 180 10.84 -9.75 -8.14
C PHE A 180 10.71 -10.45 -9.49
N GLY A 181 10.74 -9.72 -10.59
CA GLY A 181 10.49 -10.26 -11.94
C GLY A 181 9.06 -10.02 -12.40
N VAL A 182 8.86 -10.16 -13.72
CA VAL A 182 7.58 -9.90 -14.37
C VAL A 182 6.68 -11.12 -14.18
N PRO A 183 5.49 -10.97 -13.57
CA PRO A 183 4.52 -12.05 -13.49
C PRO A 183 4.15 -12.59 -14.88
N SER A 184 4.05 -13.91 -14.99
CA SER A 184 3.51 -14.55 -16.18
C SER A 184 2.03 -14.14 -16.40
N LYS A 185 1.52 -14.34 -17.62
CA LYS A 185 0.09 -14.14 -17.91
C LYS A 185 -0.76 -14.94 -16.93
N CYS A 186 -1.93 -14.40 -16.62
CA CYS A 186 -2.86 -15.00 -15.69
C CYS A 186 -3.14 -16.47 -16.06
N PRO A 187 -2.84 -17.44 -15.18
CA PRO A 187 -3.02 -18.86 -15.52
C PRO A 187 -4.49 -19.25 -15.66
N LYS A 188 -5.42 -18.43 -15.12
CA LYS A 188 -6.86 -18.65 -15.20
C LYS A 188 -7.45 -18.22 -16.54
N CYS A 189 -7.30 -16.96 -16.94
CA CYS A 189 -7.86 -16.43 -18.19
C CYS A 189 -6.86 -16.43 -19.36
N LYS A 190 -5.59 -16.76 -19.12
CA LYS A 190 -4.48 -16.90 -20.08
C LYS A 190 -4.04 -15.63 -20.80
N GLU A 191 -4.85 -14.58 -20.78
CA GLU A 191 -4.59 -13.31 -21.47
C GLU A 191 -4.33 -12.15 -20.52
N GLY A 192 -4.98 -12.12 -19.35
CA GLY A 192 -4.84 -11.03 -18.39
C GLY A 192 -3.43 -10.95 -17.81
N THR A 193 -3.00 -9.73 -17.48
CA THR A 193 -1.74 -9.50 -16.77
C THR A 193 -1.99 -9.45 -15.26
N LEU A 194 -0.93 -9.66 -14.48
CA LEU A 194 -1.01 -9.63 -13.02
C LEU A 194 -0.28 -8.41 -12.47
N TYR A 195 -0.93 -7.68 -11.57
CA TYR A 195 -0.37 -6.52 -10.88
C TYR A 195 -0.40 -6.73 -9.37
N TYR A 196 0.51 -6.11 -8.63
CA TYR A 196 0.51 -6.21 -7.18
C TYR A 196 -0.60 -5.36 -6.56
N ASP A 197 -1.47 -5.99 -5.77
CA ASP A 197 -2.56 -5.32 -5.07
C ASP A 197 -2.28 -5.24 -3.57
N TYR A 198 -2.03 -4.02 -3.10
CA TYR A 198 -1.77 -3.74 -1.68
C TYR A 198 -2.97 -4.04 -0.77
N THR A 199 -4.21 -4.05 -1.29
CA THR A 199 -5.38 -4.41 -0.49
C THR A 199 -5.39 -5.90 -0.16
N GLY A 200 -5.10 -6.76 -1.14
CA GLY A 200 -5.11 -8.21 -0.98
C GLY A 200 -3.76 -8.81 -0.58
N HIS A 201 -2.71 -7.99 -0.48
CA HIS A 201 -1.33 -8.43 -0.34
C HIS A 201 -0.97 -9.54 -1.34
N ALA A 202 -1.39 -9.40 -2.59
CA ALA A 202 -1.24 -10.45 -3.59
C ALA A 202 -1.28 -9.87 -4.99
N TYR A 203 -0.79 -10.63 -5.97
CA TYR A 203 -0.96 -10.28 -7.36
C TYR A 203 -2.39 -10.59 -7.78
N LYS A 204 -3.03 -9.67 -8.51
CA LYS A 204 -4.39 -9.81 -9.02
C LYS A 204 -4.41 -9.67 -10.53
N CYS A 205 -5.29 -10.43 -11.16
CA CYS A 205 -5.56 -10.29 -12.58
C CYS A 205 -6.23 -8.94 -12.87
N ASP A 206 -5.74 -8.26 -13.90
CA ASP A 206 -6.28 -6.98 -14.39
C ASP A 206 -7.67 -7.09 -15.04
N GLY A 207 -8.01 -8.27 -15.57
CA GLY A 207 -9.27 -8.56 -16.23
C GLY A 207 -9.28 -8.28 -17.74
N THR A 208 -8.12 -8.03 -18.35
CA THR A 208 -8.01 -7.73 -19.79
C THR A 208 -8.42 -8.91 -20.67
N GLY A 209 -8.15 -10.15 -20.22
CA GLY A 209 -8.66 -11.35 -20.88
C GLY A 209 -10.13 -11.66 -20.58
N GLU A 210 -10.48 -11.64 -19.29
CA GLU A 210 -11.85 -11.90 -18.83
C GLU A 210 -12.20 -10.94 -17.70
N LYS A 211 -13.16 -10.05 -17.93
CA LYS A 211 -13.56 -9.01 -16.95
C LYS A 211 -14.05 -9.57 -15.61
N SER A 212 -14.55 -10.81 -15.59
CA SER A 212 -14.96 -11.54 -14.38
C SER A 212 -13.83 -12.33 -13.71
N CYS A 213 -12.61 -12.27 -14.23
CA CYS A 213 -11.48 -12.99 -13.67
C CYS A 213 -11.08 -12.43 -12.31
N VAL A 214 -11.30 -13.23 -11.27
CA VAL A 214 -10.90 -12.94 -9.88
C VAL A 214 -9.64 -13.71 -9.46
N PHE A 215 -8.76 -14.04 -10.41
CA PHE A 215 -7.51 -14.74 -10.08
C PHE A 215 -6.62 -13.87 -9.19
N SER A 216 -6.05 -14.50 -8.15
CA SER A 216 -5.08 -13.88 -7.27
C SER A 216 -4.10 -14.90 -6.72
N ASP A 217 -2.84 -14.50 -6.59
CA ASP A 217 -1.75 -15.33 -6.08
C ASP A 217 -0.72 -14.42 -5.38
N PRO A 218 -0.29 -14.69 -4.14
CA PRO A 218 0.78 -13.93 -3.50
C PRO A 218 2.11 -14.01 -4.26
N ASN A 219 2.48 -15.17 -4.82
CA ASN A 219 3.75 -15.34 -5.50
C ASN A 219 3.52 -16.13 -6.81
N PRO A 220 2.92 -15.49 -7.84
CA PRO A 220 2.71 -16.14 -9.13
C PRO A 220 4.05 -16.47 -9.79
N GLU A 221 4.03 -17.36 -10.77
CA GLU A 221 5.18 -17.65 -11.62
C GLU A 221 5.66 -16.37 -12.35
N ARG A 222 6.98 -16.20 -12.46
CA ARG A 222 7.61 -15.00 -13.03
C ARG A 222 8.67 -15.33 -14.05
N LYS A 223 8.87 -14.40 -14.98
CA LYS A 223 9.99 -14.34 -15.92
C LYS A 223 10.90 -13.16 -15.58
N SER A 224 12.16 -13.24 -15.98
CA SER A 224 13.08 -12.10 -15.90
C SER A 224 12.55 -10.93 -16.75
N LEU A 225 12.76 -9.72 -16.25
CA LEU A 225 12.41 -8.49 -16.97
C LEU A 225 13.23 -8.39 -18.27
N ASN A 226 12.54 -8.34 -19.40
CA ASN A 226 13.14 -7.98 -20.68
C ASN A 226 13.23 -6.46 -20.77
N VAL A 227 14.44 -5.91 -20.70
CA VAL A 227 14.63 -4.46 -20.72
C VAL A 227 14.54 -3.89 -22.15
N GLY A 228 14.66 -4.72 -23.18
CA GLY A 228 14.77 -4.28 -24.58
C GLY A 228 16.19 -3.79 -24.91
N GLU A 229 16.56 -3.82 -26.20
CA GLU A 229 17.90 -3.45 -26.66
C GLU A 229 18.24 -1.99 -26.33
N ASP A 230 17.30 -1.08 -26.54
CA ASP A 230 17.48 0.37 -26.31
C ASP A 230 17.73 0.73 -24.84
N TRP A 231 17.28 -0.11 -23.90
CA TRP A 231 17.42 0.13 -22.45
C TRP A 231 18.49 -0.75 -21.81
N ALA A 232 19.05 -1.72 -22.53
CA ALA A 232 20.13 -2.58 -22.04
C ALA A 232 21.46 -1.82 -21.88
N GLU A 233 21.67 -0.76 -22.67
CA GLU A 233 22.90 0.07 -22.69
C GLU A 233 22.69 1.45 -22.02
N ASN A 234 21.56 1.67 -21.34
CA ASN A 234 21.21 3.01 -20.82
C ASN A 234 21.87 3.37 -19.47
N GLY A 235 22.77 2.53 -18.98
CA GLY A 235 23.48 2.68 -17.70
C GLY A 235 22.66 2.43 -16.42
N PHE A 236 21.32 2.36 -16.49
CA PHE A 236 20.45 2.12 -15.33
C PHE A 236 20.20 0.63 -15.09
N LEU A 237 19.86 -0.10 -16.16
CA LEU A 237 19.56 -1.54 -16.10
C LEU A 237 20.73 -2.43 -16.54
N GLU A 238 21.77 -1.81 -17.09
CA GLU A 238 22.96 -2.49 -17.59
C GLU A 238 23.68 -3.27 -16.46
N GLY A 239 23.94 -4.55 -16.69
CA GLY A 239 24.67 -5.41 -15.75
C GLY A 239 23.95 -5.75 -14.43
N ARG A 240 22.73 -5.25 -14.21
CA ARG A 240 21.95 -5.55 -13.00
C ARG A 240 21.41 -6.98 -13.05
N LYS A 241 21.42 -7.67 -11.91
CA LYS A 241 20.78 -8.99 -11.76
C LYS A 241 19.26 -8.82 -11.73
N LEU A 242 18.56 -9.45 -12.69
CA LEU A 242 17.11 -9.40 -12.82
C LEU A 242 16.49 -10.82 -12.87
N PRO A 243 15.62 -11.21 -11.92
CA PRO A 243 15.18 -10.44 -10.76
C PRO A 243 16.22 -10.40 -9.62
N MET A 244 16.12 -9.40 -8.75
CA MET A 244 17.02 -9.24 -7.60
C MET A 244 16.69 -10.26 -6.48
N LEU A 245 15.40 -10.49 -6.23
CA LEU A 245 14.82 -11.45 -5.28
C LEU A 245 13.99 -12.50 -6.02
N LYS A 246 13.79 -13.67 -5.38
CA LYS A 246 13.01 -14.76 -5.98
C LYS A 246 11.51 -14.61 -5.78
N GLU A 247 11.11 -14.17 -4.59
CA GLU A 247 9.73 -14.14 -4.13
C GLU A 247 9.51 -12.90 -3.26
N ARG A 248 8.26 -12.42 -3.20
CA ARG A 248 7.85 -11.34 -2.32
C ARG A 248 7.58 -11.90 -0.92
N SER A 249 8.05 -11.17 0.09
CA SER A 249 7.82 -11.46 1.51
C SER A 249 6.62 -10.69 2.02
N TYR A 250 5.91 -11.25 3.00
CA TYR A 250 4.67 -10.69 3.54
C TYR A 250 4.68 -10.60 5.06
N PRO A 251 4.05 -9.58 5.66
CA PRO A 251 3.90 -9.51 7.11
C PRO A 251 2.96 -10.63 7.61
N PRO A 252 3.09 -11.04 8.88
CA PRO A 252 2.13 -11.93 9.51
C PRO A 252 0.71 -11.38 9.37
N GLY A 253 -0.24 -12.23 9.01
CA GLY A 253 -1.64 -11.82 8.88
C GLY A 253 -2.02 -11.22 7.52
N ALA A 254 -1.08 -11.01 6.59
CA ALA A 254 -1.34 -10.40 5.28
C ALA A 254 -2.45 -11.08 4.45
N HIS A 255 -2.65 -12.40 4.64
CA HIS A 255 -3.67 -13.15 3.90
C HIS A 255 -4.84 -13.62 4.80
N VAL A 256 -4.98 -13.07 6.01
CA VAL A 256 -6.11 -13.37 6.87
C VAL A 256 -7.34 -12.67 6.31
N LYS A 257 -8.41 -13.43 6.05
CA LYS A 257 -9.67 -12.88 5.55
C LYS A 257 -10.29 -11.97 6.61
N MET A 258 -10.43 -10.68 6.32
CA MET A 258 -11.20 -9.76 7.14
C MET A 258 -12.68 -10.07 6.95
N ASP A 259 -13.24 -10.95 7.78
CA ASP A 259 -14.65 -11.35 7.71
C ASP A 259 -15.60 -10.37 8.44
N THR A 260 -15.10 -9.26 9.01
CA THR A 260 -15.85 -8.48 10.00
C THR A 260 -15.71 -6.94 9.92
N VAL A 261 -15.71 -6.33 8.73
CA VAL A 261 -15.95 -4.86 8.65
C VAL A 261 -17.45 -4.61 8.56
N THR A 262 -18.16 -4.70 9.68
CA THR A 262 -19.62 -4.50 9.72
C THR A 262 -20.03 -3.02 9.71
N ASP A 263 -19.15 -2.13 10.20
CA ASP A 263 -19.37 -0.68 10.24
C ASP A 263 -18.35 0.11 9.42
N TYR A 264 -18.86 0.98 8.53
CA TYR A 264 -17.99 1.79 7.69
C TYR A 264 -17.34 2.93 8.48
N PRO A 265 -16.11 3.34 8.13
CA PRO A 265 -15.30 4.25 8.94
C PRO A 265 -15.78 5.70 9.12
N ARG A 266 -17.02 6.05 8.76
CA ARG A 266 -17.51 7.45 8.80
C ARG A 266 -17.42 8.07 10.20
N ASP A 267 -17.55 7.24 11.23
CA ASP A 267 -17.49 7.66 12.62
C ASP A 267 -16.08 7.52 13.24
N ARG A 268 -15.07 7.15 12.43
CA ARG A 268 -13.70 6.95 12.94
C ARG A 268 -12.96 8.26 13.16
N ILE A 269 -13.26 9.35 12.47
CA ILE A 269 -12.56 10.65 12.67
C ILE A 269 -13.34 11.55 13.65
N ARG A 270 -12.83 11.71 14.86
CA ARG A 270 -13.32 12.67 15.86
C ARG A 270 -12.92 14.08 15.44
N ARG A 271 -13.90 14.97 15.23
CA ARG A 271 -13.62 16.39 14.96
C ARG A 271 -13.19 17.11 16.24
N PRO A 272 -12.24 18.05 16.17
CA PRO A 272 -11.91 18.87 17.33
C PRO A 272 -13.14 19.68 17.73
N THR A 273 -13.43 19.75 19.03
CA THR A 273 -14.46 20.64 19.57
C THR A 273 -14.10 22.09 19.20
N ARG A 274 -15.10 22.89 18.80
CA ARG A 274 -14.95 24.27 18.26
C ARG A 274 -14.07 25.22 19.09
N PHE A 275 -13.74 24.90 20.34
CA PHE A 275 -12.93 25.71 21.26
C PHE A 275 -11.41 25.55 21.14
N GLY A 276 -10.89 24.61 20.33
CA GLY A 276 -9.44 24.33 20.25
C GLY A 276 -8.68 24.94 19.07
N LYS A 277 -9.28 25.81 18.26
CA LYS A 277 -8.67 26.30 16.99
C LYS A 277 -7.60 27.40 17.16
N HIS A 278 -7.22 27.80 18.37
CA HIS A 278 -6.39 29.00 18.59
C HIS A 278 -5.16 28.87 19.48
N LEU A 279 -4.68 27.66 19.78
CA LEU A 279 -3.49 27.49 20.60
C LEU A 279 -2.58 26.43 19.99
N GLU A 280 -1.78 26.81 18.99
CA GLU A 280 -0.55 26.13 18.58
C GLU A 280 0.08 26.90 17.39
N ASP A 281 0.19 28.23 17.53
CA ASP A 281 1.08 29.10 16.73
C ASP A 281 1.75 30.06 17.73
N GLU A 282 2.63 29.54 18.60
CA GLU A 282 3.63 30.32 19.33
C GLU A 282 4.61 29.36 20.05
N SER A 283 5.90 29.62 19.83
CA SER A 283 7.15 28.95 20.30
C SER A 283 7.65 27.72 19.55
#